data_AF-A0A850WRX0-F1
#
_entry.id   AF-A0A850WRX0-F1
#
_cell.length_a   1.000
_cell.length_b   1.000
_cell.length_c   1.000
_cell.angle_alpha   90.00
_cell.angle_beta   90.00
_cell.angle_gamma   90.00
#
_symmetry.space_group_name_H-M   'P 1'
#
loop_
_entity.id
_entity.type
_entity.pdbx_description
1 polymer ?
#
loop_
_entity_poly.entity_id
_entity_poly.type
_entity_poly.pdbx_seq_one_letter_code
_entity_poly.pdbx_strand_id
1 'polypeptide(L)'
;MAKRLLVAYGLWALGGPLGLHHLYLGRDSHALLWLLTLGGFGGGWLCDAWHLPAWVAEANGARGERSGSVPPLSPLRAVGQVAVGLYFGLAAALALPWVPALLAQPLAVALGVLLVSSVGNQTTRAPNVLAAAFLVSLIFQGRVLAVLPASLAAGITAQRHRRYKSRRMMPPPRLAARLYHLGLACLAFGAPLAYRGLSGAAGALGTALTMARAATELLLLPLHAIRLVAGLMGIAGSSAAPEPGTGFKARGWSERQRWAYEVRG
;
A
#
# COMPACT_ATOMS: atom_id res chain seq x y z
N MET A 1 24.47 -25.77 5.54
CA MET A 1 25.31 -25.38 4.39
C MET A 1 25.94 -24.04 4.66
N ALA A 2 27.25 -23.90 4.41
CA ALA A 2 27.93 -22.62 4.47
C ALA A 2 27.41 -21.67 3.39
N LYS A 3 27.19 -20.41 3.75
CA LYS A 3 26.79 -19.32 2.86
C LYS A 3 28.02 -18.83 2.10
N ARG A 4 27.85 -18.61 0.80
CA ARG A 4 28.91 -18.13 -0.10
C ARG A 4 28.83 -16.61 -0.26
N LEU A 5 29.97 -15.94 -0.12
CA LEU A 5 30.06 -14.48 -0.26
C LEU A 5 29.71 -14.02 -1.68
N LEU A 6 30.17 -14.73 -2.71
CA LEU A 6 29.86 -14.43 -4.12
C LEU A 6 28.35 -14.45 -4.40
N VAL A 7 27.64 -15.45 -3.85
CA VAL A 7 26.18 -15.54 -3.99
C VAL A 7 25.51 -14.36 -3.30
N ALA A 8 25.99 -13.97 -2.12
CA ALA A 8 25.46 -12.81 -1.41
C ALA A 8 25.64 -11.50 -2.21
N TYR A 9 26.81 -11.29 -2.82
CA TYR A 9 27.05 -10.11 -3.68
C TYR A 9 26.23 -10.14 -4.97
N GLY A 10 26.06 -11.31 -5.60
CA GLY A 10 25.18 -11.44 -6.77
C GLY A 10 23.73 -11.08 -6.45
N LEU A 11 23.21 -11.55 -5.31
CA LEU A 11 21.87 -11.21 -4.85
C LEU A 11 21.75 -9.73 -4.44
N TRP A 12 22.81 -9.14 -3.90
CA TRP A 12 22.86 -7.71 -3.60
C TRP A 12 22.83 -6.86 -4.87
N ALA A 13 23.55 -7.24 -5.93
CA ALA A 13 23.54 -6.48 -7.18
C ALA A 13 22.21 -6.60 -7.93
N LEU A 14 21.62 -7.79 -7.99
CA LEU A 14 20.37 -8.05 -8.73
C LEU A 14 19.10 -7.67 -7.97
N GLY A 15 19.13 -7.79 -6.64
CA GLY A 15 17.96 -7.67 -5.77
C GLY A 15 18.24 -6.90 -4.48
N GLY A 16 19.28 -6.05 -4.47
CA GLY A 16 19.67 -5.21 -3.34
C GLY A 16 18.52 -4.39 -2.76
N PRO A 17 17.82 -3.55 -3.55
CA PRO A 17 16.69 -2.78 -3.03
C PRO A 17 15.51 -3.65 -2.55
N LEU A 18 15.38 -4.88 -3.07
CA LEU A 18 14.37 -5.84 -2.62
C LEU A 18 14.79 -6.62 -1.35
N GLY A 19 16.05 -6.51 -0.92
CA GLY A 19 16.56 -7.19 0.27
C GLY A 19 16.83 -8.69 0.08
N LEU A 20 17.07 -9.14 -1.17
CA LEU A 20 17.20 -10.56 -1.48
C LEU A 20 18.43 -11.22 -0.82
N HIS A 21 19.53 -10.47 -0.67
CA HIS A 21 20.72 -10.90 0.06
C HIS A 21 20.44 -11.14 1.53
N HIS A 22 19.56 -10.36 2.17
CA HIS A 22 19.15 -10.57 3.56
C HIS A 22 18.33 -11.85 3.73
N LEU A 23 17.47 -12.16 2.76
CA LEU A 23 16.71 -13.42 2.76
C LEU A 23 17.64 -14.63 2.63
N TYR A 24 18.67 -14.56 1.78
CA TYR A 24 19.68 -15.62 1.65
C TYR A 24 20.46 -15.86 2.96
N LEU A 25 20.78 -14.78 3.67
CA LEU A 25 21.48 -14.81 4.96
C LEU A 25 20.60 -15.23 6.15
N GLY A 26 19.30 -15.46 5.94
CA GLY A 26 18.39 -15.87 7.04
C GLY A 26 17.84 -14.70 7.86
N ARG A 27 18.00 -13.46 7.41
CA ARG A 27 17.64 -12.23 8.14
C ARG A 27 16.29 -11.69 7.67
N ASP A 28 15.20 -12.43 7.97
CA ASP A 28 13.85 -12.14 7.47
C ASP A 28 13.34 -10.73 7.80
N SER A 29 13.51 -10.27 9.04
CA SER A 29 13.11 -8.91 9.45
C SER A 29 13.84 -7.82 8.67
N HIS A 30 15.09 -8.09 8.27
CA HIS A 30 15.90 -7.13 7.53
C HIS A 30 15.49 -7.11 6.05
N ALA A 31 15.22 -8.29 5.47
CA ALA A 31 14.66 -8.41 4.13
C ALA A 31 13.30 -7.71 4.02
N LEU A 32 12.41 -7.93 5.00
CA LEU A 32 11.11 -7.26 5.06
C LEU A 32 11.26 -5.73 5.16
N LEU A 33 12.17 -5.25 6.00
CA LEU A 33 12.45 -3.82 6.11
C LEU A 33 12.90 -3.22 4.78
N TRP A 34 13.82 -3.90 4.07
CA TRP A 34 14.29 -3.44 2.76
C TRP A 34 13.17 -3.43 1.72
N LEU A 35 12.35 -4.47 1.70
CA LEU A 35 11.25 -4.58 0.75
C LEU A 35 10.18 -3.49 0.98
N LEU A 36 9.86 -3.16 2.23
CA LEU A 36 8.87 -2.12 2.57
C LEU A 36 9.39 -0.69 2.43
N THR A 37 10.71 -0.49 2.48
CA THR A 37 11.37 0.83 2.37
C THR A 37 12.11 1.03 1.05
N LEU A 38 11.97 0.10 0.10
CA LEU A 38 12.66 0.11 -1.20
C LEU A 38 14.18 0.25 -1.04
N GLY A 39 14.79 -0.64 -0.25
CA GLY A 39 16.23 -0.69 -0.05
C GLY A 39 16.76 0.25 1.04
N GLY A 40 15.96 0.51 2.08
CA GLY A 40 16.33 1.45 3.14
C GLY A 40 16.28 2.90 2.66
N PHE A 41 15.14 3.29 2.06
CA PHE A 41 14.92 4.57 1.40
C PHE A 41 15.86 4.82 0.22
N GLY A 42 16.18 3.76 -0.54
CA GLY A 42 17.03 3.82 -1.73
C GLY A 42 18.54 3.93 -1.47
N GLY A 43 18.97 4.42 -0.30
CA GLY A 43 20.40 4.55 0.05
C GLY A 43 20.96 3.42 0.91
N GLY A 44 20.12 2.77 1.71
CA GLY A 44 20.55 1.73 2.66
C GLY A 44 21.20 0.53 2.01
N TRP A 45 20.75 0.13 0.82
CA TRP A 45 21.33 -1.00 0.09
C TRP A 45 22.78 -0.76 -0.36
N LEU A 46 23.21 0.49 -0.62
CA LEU A 46 24.62 0.76 -0.94
C LEU A 46 25.51 0.50 0.28
N CYS A 47 25.05 0.95 1.46
CA CYS A 47 25.76 0.76 2.71
C CYS A 47 25.90 -0.71 3.13
N ASP A 48 25.02 -1.58 2.65
CA ASP A 48 25.05 -3.01 2.94
C ASP A 48 26.29 -3.69 2.34
N ALA A 49 26.85 -3.18 1.24
CA ALA A 49 27.99 -3.78 0.56
C ALA A 49 29.23 -3.92 1.47
N TRP A 50 29.46 -2.94 2.35
CA TRP A 50 30.54 -2.95 3.33
C TRP A 50 30.29 -3.92 4.50
N HIS A 51 29.03 -4.17 4.84
CA HIS A 51 28.65 -5.01 5.98
C HIS A 51 28.45 -6.50 5.59
N LEU A 52 28.30 -6.78 4.30
CA LEU A 52 28.03 -8.11 3.76
C LEU A 52 29.04 -9.19 4.18
N PRO A 53 30.37 -8.94 4.16
CA PRO A 53 31.35 -9.95 4.58
C PRO A 53 31.17 -10.36 6.04
N ALA A 54 30.88 -9.40 6.92
CA ALA A 54 30.65 -9.65 8.33
C ALA A 54 29.38 -10.49 8.57
N TRP A 55 28.31 -10.24 7.79
CA TRP A 55 27.07 -11.04 7.90
C TRP A 55 27.19 -12.44 7.33
N VAL A 56 28.00 -12.65 6.28
CA VAL A 56 28.29 -14.00 5.78
C VAL A 56 29.09 -14.80 6.81
N ALA A 57 30.10 -14.18 7.43
CA ALA A 57 30.86 -14.81 8.51
C ALA A 57 29.94 -15.16 9.70
N GLU A 58 29.03 -14.26 10.07
CA GLU A 58 28.02 -14.50 11.11
C GLU A 58 27.08 -15.67 10.75
N ALA A 59 26.57 -15.72 9.51
CA ALA A 59 25.71 -16.80 9.04
C ALA A 59 26.42 -18.17 8.99
N ASN A 60 27.75 -18.15 8.86
CA ASN A 60 28.61 -19.34 8.91
C ASN A 60 29.06 -19.73 10.33
N GLY A 61 28.62 -19.00 11.36
CA GLY A 61 28.88 -19.35 12.76
C GLY A 61 30.17 -18.78 13.35
N ALA A 62 30.83 -17.83 12.68
CA ALA A 62 32.12 -17.28 13.14
C ALA A 62 32.02 -16.36 14.38
N ARG A 63 30.81 -15.98 14.84
CA ARG A 63 30.62 -15.19 16.05
C ARG A 63 29.98 -16.03 17.15
N GLY A 64 30.80 -16.41 18.12
CA GLY A 64 30.40 -17.05 19.37
C GLY A 64 29.45 -16.19 20.20
N GLU A 65 28.65 -16.89 21.00
CA GLU A 65 27.51 -16.38 21.77
C GLU A 65 27.93 -15.29 22.76
N ARG A 66 27.43 -14.06 22.56
CA ARG A 66 27.46 -13.01 23.59
C ARG A 66 26.12 -13.03 24.34
N SER A 67 25.88 -14.11 25.07
CA SER A 67 24.74 -14.21 26.00
C SER A 67 25.15 -13.56 27.33
N GLY A 68 24.64 -12.37 27.64
CA GLY A 68 24.80 -11.76 28.98
C GLY A 68 24.99 -10.24 29.01
N SER A 69 25.56 -9.62 27.98
CA SER A 69 25.76 -8.16 27.94
C SER A 69 24.57 -7.45 27.28
N VAL A 70 24.14 -6.28 27.77
CA VAL A 70 23.13 -5.46 27.05
C VAL A 70 23.69 -5.07 25.67
N PRO A 71 22.92 -5.13 24.57
CA PRO A 71 23.42 -4.73 23.26
C PRO A 71 23.90 -3.26 23.25
N PRO A 72 24.94 -2.92 22.47
CA PRO A 72 25.43 -1.54 22.38
C PRO A 72 24.37 -0.63 21.76
N LEU A 73 24.33 0.62 22.22
CA LEU A 73 23.52 1.67 21.61
C LEU A 73 24.07 1.98 20.22
N SER A 74 23.22 1.91 19.20
CA SER A 74 23.56 2.28 17.83
C SER A 74 22.73 3.50 17.43
N PRO A 75 23.34 4.68 17.26
CA PRO A 75 22.64 5.87 16.80
C PRO A 75 21.94 5.64 15.45
N LEU A 76 22.61 4.94 14.53
CA LEU A 76 22.04 4.57 13.23
C LEU A 76 20.72 3.79 13.39
N ARG A 77 20.65 2.90 14.37
CA ARG A 77 19.43 2.17 14.67
C ARG A 77 18.34 3.04 15.27
N ALA A 78 18.69 3.95 16.19
CA ALA A 78 17.73 4.87 16.77
C ALA A 78 17.13 5.79 15.69
N VAL A 79 17.97 6.33 14.82
CA VAL A 79 17.54 7.13 13.65
C VAL A 79 16.66 6.29 12.74
N GLY A 80 17.07 5.06 12.41
CA GLY A 80 16.26 4.13 11.61
C GLY A 80 14.89 3.83 12.22
N GLN A 81 14.81 3.64 13.55
CA GLN A 81 13.54 3.42 14.25
C GLN A 81 12.60 4.61 14.10
N VAL A 82 13.13 5.83 14.28
CA VAL A 82 12.33 7.05 14.14
C VAL A 82 11.91 7.28 12.69
N ALA A 83 12.83 7.12 11.74
CA ALA A 83 12.55 7.33 10.32
C ALA A 83 11.50 6.32 9.78
N VAL A 84 11.66 5.04 10.11
CA VAL A 84 10.73 3.99 9.65
C VAL A 84 9.40 4.07 10.39
N GLY A 85 9.39 4.39 11.68
CA GLY A 85 8.16 4.64 12.43
C GLY A 85 7.38 5.81 11.84
N LEU A 86 8.04 6.92 11.53
CA LEU A 86 7.44 8.07 10.83
C LEU A 86 6.87 7.67 9.47
N TYR A 87 7.65 6.95 8.67
CA TYR A 87 7.22 6.45 7.36
C TYR A 87 5.96 5.59 7.46
N PHE A 88 5.92 4.62 8.37
CA PHE A 88 4.75 3.75 8.54
C PHE A 88 3.52 4.52 9.05
N GLY A 89 3.70 5.44 9.99
CA GLY A 89 2.60 6.26 10.51
C GLY A 89 1.99 7.19 9.46
N LEU A 90 2.83 7.81 8.61
CA LEU A 90 2.37 8.62 7.48
C LEU A 90 1.70 7.75 6.41
N ALA A 91 2.28 6.60 6.09
CA ALA A 91 1.68 5.65 5.15
C ALA A 91 0.28 5.21 5.60
N ALA A 92 0.09 4.91 6.89
CA ALA A 92 -1.21 4.55 7.44
C ALA A 92 -2.21 5.72 7.39
N ALA A 93 -1.76 6.94 7.69
CA ALA A 93 -2.62 8.13 7.62
C ALA A 93 -3.15 8.39 6.20
N LEU A 94 -2.33 8.12 5.18
CA LEU A 94 -2.72 8.29 3.78
C LEU A 94 -3.57 7.13 3.27
N ALA A 95 -3.21 5.89 3.64
CA ALA A 95 -3.80 4.68 3.08
C ALA A 95 -5.12 4.26 3.76
N LEU A 96 -5.30 4.61 5.03
CA LEU A 96 -6.43 4.14 5.86
C LEU A 96 -7.24 5.31 6.44
N PRO A 97 -7.82 6.21 5.61
CA PRO A 97 -8.61 7.34 6.10
C PRO A 97 -9.90 6.90 6.84
N TRP A 98 -10.34 5.66 6.61
CA TRP A 98 -11.53 5.05 7.22
C TRP A 98 -11.27 4.55 8.64
N VAL A 99 -10.01 4.30 8.99
CA VAL A 99 -9.65 3.78 10.31
C VAL A 99 -9.37 4.99 11.21
N PRO A 100 -9.89 5.00 12.45
CA PRO A 100 -9.60 6.09 13.38
C PRO A 100 -8.09 6.34 13.50
N ALA A 101 -7.68 7.59 13.31
CA ALA A 101 -6.28 7.98 13.32
C ALA A 101 -5.58 7.62 14.65
N LEU A 102 -6.32 7.69 15.76
CA LEU A 102 -5.89 7.25 17.09
C LEU A 102 -5.52 5.76 17.18
N LEU A 103 -5.96 4.92 16.24
CA LEU A 103 -5.64 3.50 16.19
C LEU A 103 -4.63 3.19 15.08
N ALA A 104 -4.92 3.65 13.86
CA ALA A 104 -4.11 3.32 12.69
C ALA A 104 -2.67 3.84 12.81
N GLN A 105 -2.51 5.09 13.23
CA GLN A 105 -1.20 5.75 13.27
C GLN A 105 -0.27 5.17 14.33
N PRO A 106 -0.63 5.09 15.63
CA PRO A 106 0.28 4.55 16.64
C PRO A 106 0.59 3.08 16.42
N LEU A 107 -0.36 2.29 15.89
CA LEU A 107 -0.12 0.91 15.52
C LEU A 107 0.93 0.81 14.41
N ALA A 108 0.77 1.57 13.32
CA ALA A 108 1.71 1.57 12.21
C ALA A 108 3.10 2.05 12.64
N VAL A 109 3.18 3.14 13.42
CA VAL A 109 4.43 3.66 14.01
C VAL A 109 5.12 2.58 14.84
N ALA A 110 4.39 1.93 15.74
CA ALA A 110 4.95 0.87 16.59
C ALA A 110 5.44 -0.32 15.77
N LEU A 111 4.71 -0.74 14.74
CA LEU A 111 5.14 -1.82 13.83
C LEU A 111 6.43 -1.46 13.09
N GLY A 112 6.54 -0.23 12.58
CA GLY A 112 7.77 0.26 11.94
C GLY A 112 8.97 0.25 12.89
N VAL A 113 8.80 0.78 14.11
CA VAL A 113 9.85 0.78 15.14
C VAL A 113 10.24 -0.64 15.55
N LEU A 114 9.26 -1.54 15.72
CA LEU A 114 9.48 -2.93 16.07
C LEU A 114 10.24 -3.67 14.97
N LEU A 115 9.89 -3.42 13.70
CA LEU A 115 10.59 -3.99 12.56
C LEU A 115 12.08 -3.63 12.58
N VAL A 116 12.43 -2.35 12.75
CA VAL A 116 13.84 -1.91 12.85
C VAL A 116 14.52 -2.45 14.12
N SER A 117 13.80 -2.49 15.24
CA SER A 117 14.34 -3.06 16.49
C SER A 117 14.70 -4.54 16.33
N SER A 118 14.00 -5.26 15.45
CA SER A 118 14.17 -6.69 15.19
C SER A 118 15.25 -7.02 14.15
N VAL A 119 15.94 -6.03 13.59
CA VAL A 119 17.03 -6.27 12.61
C VAL A 119 18.23 -6.99 13.24
N GLY A 120 18.75 -8.03 12.60
CA GLY A 120 19.86 -8.82 13.15
C GLY A 120 19.48 -9.52 14.48
N ASN A 121 20.38 -9.47 15.47
CA ASN A 121 20.27 -10.26 16.71
C ASN A 121 19.61 -9.51 17.87
N GLN A 122 19.16 -8.28 17.68
CA GLN A 122 18.48 -7.50 18.71
C GLN A 122 16.98 -7.54 18.50
N THR A 123 16.23 -7.34 19.58
CA THR A 123 14.79 -7.16 19.60
C THR A 123 14.40 -6.31 20.81
N THR A 124 13.15 -5.85 20.84
CA THR A 124 12.59 -5.15 21.99
C THR A 124 11.23 -5.74 22.35
N ARG A 125 10.71 -5.41 23.53
CA ARG A 125 9.39 -5.88 23.94
C ARG A 125 8.31 -5.08 23.21
N ALA A 126 7.55 -5.78 22.36
CA ALA A 126 6.39 -5.23 21.64
C ALA A 126 5.41 -4.43 22.51
N PRO A 127 4.94 -4.91 23.68
CA PRO A 127 3.92 -4.18 24.45
C PRO A 127 4.41 -2.80 24.91
N ASN A 128 5.68 -2.66 25.26
CA ASN A 128 6.22 -1.38 25.75
C ASN A 128 6.27 -0.35 24.61
N VAL A 129 6.68 -0.76 23.42
CA VAL A 129 6.74 0.12 22.24
C VAL A 129 5.33 0.53 21.79
N LEU A 130 4.39 -0.42 21.78
CA LEU A 130 2.99 -0.15 21.48
C LEU A 130 2.40 0.82 22.50
N ALA A 131 2.54 0.54 23.81
CA ALA A 131 2.03 1.41 24.86
C ALA A 131 2.57 2.84 24.73
N ALA A 132 3.87 3.01 24.47
CA ALA A 132 4.47 4.32 24.26
C ALA A 132 3.88 5.05 23.03
N ALA A 133 3.74 4.37 21.89
CA ALA A 133 3.17 4.95 20.68
C ALA A 133 1.71 5.38 20.88
N PHE A 134 0.88 4.52 21.50
CA PHE A 134 -0.52 4.80 21.78
C PHE A 134 -0.70 5.94 22.80
N LEU A 135 0.09 5.94 23.88
CA LEU A 135 0.01 6.96 24.91
C LEU A 135 0.33 8.35 24.34
N VAL A 136 1.38 8.46 23.51
CA VAL A 136 1.69 9.72 22.83
C VAL A 136 0.63 10.08 21.81
N SER A 137 0.13 9.13 21.02
CA SER A 137 -0.94 9.43 20.06
C SER A 137 -2.22 9.94 20.73
N LEU A 138 -2.53 9.47 21.95
CA LEU A 138 -3.67 9.94 22.73
C LEU A 138 -3.49 11.39 23.20
N ILE A 139 -2.29 11.74 23.68
CA ILE A 139 -1.94 13.11 24.10
C ILE A 139 -2.13 14.10 22.95
N PHE A 140 -1.73 13.71 21.73
CA PHE A 140 -1.82 14.56 20.53
C PHE A 140 -3.12 14.34 19.73
N GLN A 141 -4.13 13.68 20.33
CA GLN A 141 -5.47 13.48 19.78
C GLN A 141 -5.51 12.85 18.37
N GLY A 142 -4.54 11.99 18.02
CA GLY A 142 -4.51 11.33 16.71
C GLY A 142 -4.37 12.26 15.51
N ARG A 143 -3.81 13.48 15.69
CA ARG A 143 -3.45 14.33 14.55
C ARG A 143 -2.27 13.72 13.80
N VAL A 144 -2.13 14.00 12.50
CA VAL A 144 -0.95 13.57 11.71
C VAL A 144 0.37 14.04 12.33
N LEU A 145 0.35 15.20 13.01
CA LEU A 145 1.49 15.72 13.75
C LEU A 145 1.90 14.83 14.94
N ALA A 146 1.04 13.93 15.42
CA ALA A 146 1.34 12.97 16.48
C ALA A 146 2.31 11.88 16.03
N VAL A 147 2.47 11.65 14.72
CA VAL A 147 3.29 10.56 14.18
C VAL A 147 4.76 10.73 14.57
N LEU A 148 5.29 11.95 14.48
CA LEU A 148 6.69 12.25 14.83
C LEU A 148 7.00 12.04 16.33
N PRO A 149 6.27 12.67 17.29
CA PRO A 149 6.51 12.45 18.71
C PRO A 149 6.21 11.00 19.12
N ALA A 150 5.19 10.34 18.53
CA ALA A 150 4.92 8.93 18.79
C ALA A 150 6.09 8.04 18.34
N SER A 151 6.66 8.32 17.16
CA SER A 151 7.81 7.57 16.64
C SER A 151 9.07 7.81 17.47
N LEU A 152 9.28 9.03 17.98
CA LEU A 152 10.37 9.35 18.90
C LEU A 152 10.22 8.56 20.21
N ALA A 153 9.05 8.62 20.84
CA ALA A 153 8.78 7.94 22.10
C ALA A 153 8.87 6.41 21.96
N ALA A 154 8.32 5.85 20.89
CA ALA A 154 8.43 4.44 20.57
C ALA A 154 9.90 4.03 20.33
N GLY A 155 10.68 4.82 19.59
CA GLY A 155 12.11 4.59 19.36
C GLY A 155 12.94 4.63 20.64
N ILE A 156 12.73 5.64 21.49
CA ILE A 156 13.39 5.75 22.81
C ILE A 156 13.05 4.53 23.68
N THR A 157 11.78 4.15 23.72
CA THR A 157 11.30 2.99 24.49
C THR A 157 11.89 1.69 23.97
N ALA A 158 11.99 1.55 22.64
CA ALA A 158 12.62 0.41 22.00
C ALA A 158 14.11 0.29 22.38
N GLN A 159 14.84 1.41 22.42
CA GLN A 159 16.25 1.46 22.87
C GLN A 159 16.41 1.18 24.37
N ARG A 160 15.49 1.65 25.21
CA ARG A 160 15.51 1.40 26.67
C ARG A 160 15.29 -0.07 27.03
N HIS A 161 14.42 -0.77 26.29
CA HIS A 161 14.08 -2.17 26.56
C HIS A 161 14.72 -3.17 25.59
N ARG A 162 15.86 -2.82 25.00
CA ARG A 162 16.59 -3.66 24.04
C ARG A 162 17.09 -4.97 24.67
N ARG A 163 16.97 -6.06 23.91
CA ARG A 163 17.34 -7.43 24.32
C ARG A 163 17.91 -8.17 23.13
N TYR A 164 18.76 -9.16 23.38
CA TYR A 164 19.11 -10.11 22.32
C TYR A 164 17.95 -11.05 22.02
N LYS A 165 17.82 -11.45 20.76
CA LYS A 165 16.89 -12.50 20.36
C LYS A 165 17.34 -13.80 21.02
N SER A 166 16.44 -14.43 21.78
CA SER A 166 16.65 -15.79 22.25
C SER A 166 16.81 -16.68 21.02
N ARG A 167 17.94 -17.38 20.93
CA ARG A 167 18.19 -18.34 19.86
C ARG A 167 17.10 -19.41 19.95
N ARG A 168 16.16 -19.41 19.00
CA ARG A 168 15.14 -20.45 18.95
C ARG A 168 15.87 -21.77 18.72
N MET A 169 15.64 -22.71 19.63
CA MET A 169 16.14 -24.09 19.55
C MET A 169 15.44 -24.91 18.44
N MET A 170 14.46 -24.30 17.76
CA MET A 170 13.69 -24.95 16.70
C MET A 170 14.42 -24.89 15.35
N PRO A 171 14.25 -25.93 14.50
CA PRO A 171 14.80 -25.93 13.15
C PRO A 171 14.31 -24.70 12.36
N PRO A 172 15.17 -24.12 11.51
CA PRO A 172 14.80 -22.95 10.73
C PRO A 172 13.60 -23.27 9.83
N PRO A 173 12.61 -22.36 9.72
CA PRO A 173 11.44 -22.59 8.89
C PRO A 173 11.84 -22.75 7.42
N ARG A 174 11.05 -23.53 6.69
CA ARG A 174 11.23 -23.73 5.23
C ARG A 174 11.23 -22.39 4.52
N LEU A 175 12.02 -22.28 3.44
CA LEU A 175 12.11 -21.06 2.63
C LEU A 175 10.72 -20.57 2.16
N ALA A 176 9.86 -21.50 1.73
CA ALA A 176 8.49 -21.19 1.30
C ALA A 176 7.67 -20.51 2.41
N ALA A 177 7.78 -20.98 3.66
CA ALA A 177 7.07 -20.35 4.78
C ALA A 177 7.60 -18.94 5.07
N ARG A 178 8.91 -18.72 4.95
CA ARG A 178 9.52 -17.39 5.10
C ARG A 178 9.00 -16.44 4.02
N LEU A 179 9.05 -16.88 2.76
CA LEU A 179 8.53 -16.12 1.62
C LEU A 179 7.04 -15.81 1.74
N TYR A 180 6.23 -16.77 2.22
CA TYR A 180 4.81 -16.56 2.47
C TYR A 180 4.55 -15.45 3.50
N HIS A 181 5.25 -15.47 4.65
CA HIS A 181 5.11 -14.41 5.65
C HIS A 181 5.58 -13.05 5.14
N LEU A 182 6.67 -13.01 4.37
CA LEU A 182 7.14 -11.78 3.74
C LEU A 182 6.11 -11.25 2.75
N GLY A 183 5.60 -12.11 1.86
CA GLY A 183 4.56 -11.74 0.89
C GLY A 183 3.30 -11.23 1.57
N LEU A 184 2.83 -11.90 2.63
CA LEU A 184 1.67 -11.48 3.41
C LEU A 184 1.89 -10.11 4.05
N ALA A 185 3.07 -9.86 4.65
CA ALA A 185 3.39 -8.57 5.23
C ALA A 185 3.47 -7.46 4.17
N CYS A 186 4.02 -7.76 3.00
CA CYS A 186 4.07 -6.83 1.87
C CYS A 186 2.69 -6.50 1.32
N LEU A 187 1.80 -7.48 1.19
CA LEU A 187 0.42 -7.25 0.80
C LEU A 187 -0.33 -6.43 1.85
N ALA A 188 -0.17 -6.76 3.13
CA ALA A 188 -0.82 -6.04 4.22
C ALA A 188 -0.41 -4.57 4.27
N PHE A 189 0.85 -4.25 4.01
CA PHE A 189 1.34 -2.87 3.98
C PHE A 189 1.04 -2.16 2.64
N GLY A 190 1.30 -2.83 1.52
CA GLY A 190 1.25 -2.23 0.18
C GLY A 190 -0.14 -2.14 -0.44
N ALA A 191 -1.05 -3.08 -0.16
CA ALA A 191 -2.37 -3.10 -0.78
C ALA A 191 -3.22 -1.86 -0.44
N PRO A 192 -3.29 -1.39 0.83
CA PRO A 192 -4.03 -0.16 1.15
C PRO A 192 -3.46 1.08 0.44
N LEU A 193 -2.13 1.19 0.35
CA LEU A 193 -1.44 2.27 -0.35
C LEU A 193 -1.72 2.24 -1.86
N ALA A 194 -1.61 1.07 -2.47
CA ALA A 194 -1.86 0.88 -3.90
C ALA A 194 -3.32 1.19 -4.26
N TYR A 195 -4.27 0.70 -3.46
CA TYR A 195 -5.70 1.01 -3.62
C TYR A 195 -5.96 2.52 -3.53
N ARG A 196 -5.37 3.20 -2.54
CA ARG A 196 -5.52 4.65 -2.38
C ARG A 196 -4.94 5.43 -3.56
N GLY A 197 -3.75 5.04 -4.03
CA GLY A 197 -3.12 5.65 -5.20
C GLY A 197 -3.96 5.50 -6.47
N LEU A 198 -4.42 4.27 -6.74
CA LEU A 198 -5.22 3.97 -7.93
C LEU A 198 -6.60 4.65 -7.90
N SER A 199 -7.29 4.59 -6.76
CA SER A 199 -8.59 5.25 -6.59
C SER A 199 -8.50 6.78 -6.70
N GLY A 200 -7.43 7.39 -6.17
CA GLY A 200 -7.16 8.81 -6.32
C GLY A 200 -6.90 9.20 -7.77
N ALA A 201 -6.08 8.43 -8.49
CA ALA A 201 -5.78 8.67 -9.91
C ALA A 201 -7.04 8.55 -10.78
N ALA A 202 -7.86 7.52 -10.55
CA ALA A 202 -9.13 7.33 -11.25
C ALA A 202 -10.11 8.50 -10.98
N GLY A 203 -10.18 8.98 -9.74
CA GLY A 203 -10.99 10.15 -9.39
C GLY A 203 -10.54 11.42 -10.11
N ALA A 204 -9.23 11.69 -10.18
CA ALA A 204 -8.69 12.85 -10.88
C ALA A 204 -8.91 12.80 -12.39
N LEU A 205 -8.81 11.61 -13.00
CA LEU A 205 -9.18 11.40 -14.41
C LEU A 205 -10.68 11.65 -14.64
N GLY A 206 -11.52 11.16 -13.73
CA GLY A 206 -12.96 11.41 -13.78
C GLY A 206 -13.31 12.89 -13.72
N THR A 207 -12.72 13.65 -12.78
CA THR A 207 -12.96 15.10 -12.68
C THR A 207 -12.43 15.86 -13.89
N ALA A 208 -11.29 15.48 -14.44
CA ALA A 208 -10.78 16.08 -15.68
C ALA A 208 -11.75 15.84 -16.86
N LEU A 209 -12.27 14.62 -16.98
CA LEU A 209 -13.21 14.27 -18.05
C LEU A 209 -14.57 14.98 -17.89
N THR A 210 -15.08 15.13 -16.67
CA THR A 210 -16.33 15.87 -16.43
C THR A 210 -16.17 17.35 -16.71
N MET A 211 -15.03 17.96 -16.34
CA MET A 211 -14.71 19.34 -16.69
C MET A 211 -14.60 19.54 -18.20
N ALA A 212 -13.93 18.62 -18.90
CA ALA A 212 -13.84 18.66 -20.37
C ALA A 212 -15.20 18.52 -21.04
N ARG A 213 -16.06 17.61 -20.54
CA ARG A 213 -17.44 17.46 -21.03
C ARG A 213 -18.27 18.72 -20.79
N ALA A 214 -18.20 19.30 -19.59
CA ALA A 214 -18.93 20.53 -19.26
C ALA A 214 -18.49 21.72 -20.14
N ALA A 215 -17.19 21.85 -20.41
CA ALA A 215 -16.69 22.86 -21.34
C ALA A 215 -17.21 22.66 -22.77
N THR A 216 -17.28 21.40 -23.22
CA THR A 216 -17.82 21.05 -24.55
C THR A 216 -19.31 21.38 -24.66
N GLU A 217 -20.10 21.04 -23.65
CA GLU A 217 -21.54 21.38 -23.58
C GLU A 217 -21.76 22.90 -23.57
N LEU A 218 -20.94 23.66 -22.82
CA LEU A 218 -20.99 25.12 -22.79
C LEU A 218 -20.68 25.74 -24.16
N LEU A 219 -19.70 25.18 -24.88
CA LEU A 219 -19.32 25.64 -26.23
C LEU A 219 -20.41 25.33 -27.27
N LEU A 220 -21.11 24.21 -27.13
CA LEU A 220 -22.18 23.77 -28.03
C LEU A 220 -23.55 24.36 -27.67
N LEU A 221 -23.67 25.03 -26.53
CA LEU A 221 -24.89 25.67 -26.03
C LEU A 221 -25.54 26.64 -27.04
N PRO A 222 -24.81 27.54 -27.74
CA PRO A 222 -25.39 28.40 -28.78
C PRO A 222 -25.93 27.62 -29.98
N LEU A 223 -25.27 26.53 -30.39
CA LEU A 223 -25.75 25.66 -31.49
C LEU A 223 -27.02 24.91 -31.10
N HIS A 224 -27.10 24.41 -29.85
CA HIS A 224 -28.31 23.80 -29.32
C HIS A 224 -29.45 24.81 -29.21
N ALA A 225 -29.18 26.04 -28.76
CA ALA A 225 -30.16 27.11 -28.70
C ALA A 225 -30.70 27.49 -30.09
N ILE A 226 -29.82 27.64 -31.09
CA ILE A 226 -30.22 27.90 -32.49
C ILE A 226 -31.05 26.75 -33.04
N ARG A 227 -30.69 25.49 -32.81
CA ARG A 227 -31.48 24.32 -33.23
C ARG A 227 -32.87 24.30 -32.59
N LEU A 228 -32.99 24.63 -31.31
CA LEU A 228 -34.26 24.70 -30.59
C LEU A 228 -35.18 25.80 -31.15
N VAL A 229 -34.62 26.98 -31.40
CA VAL A 229 -35.35 28.11 -32.02
C VAL A 229 -35.76 27.77 -33.45
N ALA A 230 -34.89 27.15 -34.24
CA ALA A 230 -35.21 26.72 -35.61
C ALA A 230 -36.31 25.64 -35.65
N GLY A 231 -36.36 24.75 -34.65
CA GLY A 231 -37.44 23.78 -34.47
C GLY A 231 -38.77 24.43 -34.07
N LEU A 232 -38.75 25.39 -33.14
CA LEU A 232 -39.95 26.14 -32.71
C LEU A 232 -40.52 27.06 -33.80
N MET A 233 -39.67 27.64 -34.64
CA MET A 233 -40.09 28.43 -35.80
C MET A 233 -40.54 27.57 -37.00
N GLY A 234 -40.52 26.24 -36.89
CA GLY A 234 -40.93 25.33 -37.97
C GLY A 234 -40.00 25.32 -39.19
N ILE A 235 -38.81 25.93 -39.09
CA ILE A 235 -37.82 25.99 -40.18
C ILE A 235 -37.12 24.62 -40.33
N ALA A 236 -37.05 23.84 -39.25
CA ALA A 236 -36.65 22.43 -39.29
C ALA A 236 -37.85 21.52 -39.63
N GLY A 237 -38.50 21.78 -40.76
CA GLY A 237 -39.62 21.03 -41.27
C GLY A 237 -39.64 21.02 -42.79
N SER A 238 -38.72 20.29 -43.42
CA SER A 238 -38.90 19.66 -44.75
C SER A 238 -37.59 19.04 -45.24
N SER A 239 -37.36 17.78 -44.92
CA SER A 239 -36.84 16.88 -45.94
C SER A 239 -38.04 16.07 -46.42
N ALA A 240 -38.55 16.49 -47.57
CA ALA A 240 -39.58 15.78 -48.30
C ALA A 240 -39.02 14.43 -48.78
N ALA A 241 -39.77 13.36 -48.54
CA ALA A 241 -39.84 12.23 -49.46
C ALA A 241 -41.25 12.26 -50.07
N PRO A 242 -41.41 12.33 -51.40
CA PRO A 242 -42.72 12.23 -52.02
C PRO A 242 -43.00 10.76 -52.36
N GLU A 243 -44.07 10.20 -51.81
CA GLU A 243 -44.70 8.99 -52.34
C GLU A 243 -46.10 9.37 -52.84
N PRO A 244 -46.37 9.33 -54.16
CA PRO A 244 -47.70 9.51 -54.70
C PRO A 244 -48.38 8.15 -54.83
N GLY A 245 -49.51 7.95 -54.15
CA GLY A 245 -50.23 6.68 -54.25
C GLY A 245 -51.53 6.61 -53.48
N THR A 246 -52.55 7.26 -54.02
CA THR A 246 -53.97 7.14 -53.65
C THR A 246 -54.45 5.69 -53.53
N GLY A 247 -55.23 5.34 -52.49
CA GLY A 247 -56.13 4.18 -52.56
C GLY A 247 -56.46 3.44 -51.26
N PHE A 248 -57.49 3.90 -50.55
CA PHE A 248 -58.64 3.09 -50.10
C PHE A 248 -58.40 1.69 -49.47
N LYS A 249 -58.52 1.57 -48.14
CA LYS A 249 -59.56 0.75 -47.42
C LYS A 249 -59.20 0.47 -45.96
N ALA A 250 -60.07 0.94 -45.07
CA ALA A 250 -60.29 0.32 -43.77
C ALA A 250 -61.03 -1.03 -43.97
N ARG A 251 -60.42 -2.16 -43.56
CA ARG A 251 -61.08 -3.37 -43.02
C ARG A 251 -60.10 -4.55 -42.94
N GLY A 252 -60.13 -5.28 -41.81
CA GLY A 252 -59.66 -6.66 -41.77
C GLY A 252 -58.94 -7.09 -40.49
N TRP A 253 -59.58 -6.97 -39.32
CA TRP A 253 -59.19 -7.82 -38.19
C TRP A 253 -59.58 -9.27 -38.54
N SER A 254 -58.60 -10.15 -38.61
CA SER A 254 -58.82 -11.57 -38.89
C SER A 254 -59.59 -12.23 -37.74
N GLU A 255 -60.64 -13.00 -38.06
CA GLU A 255 -61.44 -13.75 -37.07
C GLU A 255 -60.59 -14.65 -36.17
N ARG A 256 -59.42 -15.11 -36.65
CA ARG A 256 -58.49 -15.93 -35.86
C ARG A 256 -57.90 -15.22 -34.64
N GLN A 257 -57.83 -13.89 -34.65
CA GLN A 257 -57.30 -13.11 -33.52
C GLN A 257 -58.33 -12.91 -32.39
N ARG A 258 -59.63 -13.11 -32.64
CA ARG A 258 -60.66 -13.02 -31.58
C ARG A 258 -60.70 -14.27 -30.70
N TRP A 259 -60.49 -15.46 -31.27
CA TRP A 259 -60.52 -16.73 -30.52
C TRP A 259 -59.37 -16.90 -29.51
N ALA A 260 -58.27 -16.15 -29.66
CA ALA A 260 -57.13 -16.25 -28.75
C ALA A 260 -57.37 -15.58 -27.38
N TYR A 261 -58.38 -14.71 -27.26
CA TYR A 261 -58.68 -13.99 -26.01
C TYR A 261 -59.88 -14.55 -25.23
N GLU A 262 -60.72 -15.40 -25.82
CA GLU A 262 -61.89 -16.01 -25.13
C GLU A 262 -61.57 -17.32 -24.37
N VAL A 263 -60.37 -17.90 -24.51
CA VAL A 263 -60.02 -19.21 -23.89
C VAL A 263 -59.08 -19.08 -22.67
N ARG A 264 -58.86 -17.88 -22.15
CA ARG A 264 -58.11 -17.65 -20.89
C ARG A 264 -58.74 -16.65 -19.93
N GLY A 265 -60.05 -16.44 -20.05
CA GLY A 265 -60.90 -15.87 -18.99
C GLY A 265 -61.44 -16.98 -18.12
#